data_AF-A0A3M7Q2Y6-F1
#
_entry.id   AF-A0A3M7Q2Y6-F1
#
_cell.length_a   1.000
_cell.length_b   1.000
_cell.length_c   1.000
_cell.angle_alpha   90.00
_cell.angle_beta   90.00
_cell.angle_gamma   90.00
#
_symmetry.space_group_name_H-M   'P 1'
#
loop_
_entity.id
_entity.type
_entity.pdbx_description
1 polymer ?
#
loop_
_entity_poly.entity_id
_entity_poly.type
_entity_poly.pdbx_seq_one_letter_code
_entity_poly.pdbx_strand_id
1 'polypeptide(L)'
;MNEKQVCKKRKCMSLEVKIEIINKHTEQKITSPKLAKEYYVNACTISTILSSKTKILEHYKKNLAGPEKKLINSKEAIDRINELKQFFLNKKDDNSNSSFTKQPPIIVFFQKN
;
A
#
# COMPACT_ATOMS: atom_id res chain seq x y z
N MET A 1 -5.42 25.24 34.20
CA MET A 1 -5.58 24.67 32.84
C MET A 1 -4.39 23.77 32.59
N ASN A 2 -4.60 22.47 32.34
CA ASN A 2 -3.49 21.57 31.99
C ASN A 2 -3.24 21.68 30.49
N GLU A 3 -2.18 22.39 30.13
CA GLU A 3 -1.68 22.49 28.77
C GLU A 3 -1.29 21.08 28.30
N LYS A 4 -2.01 20.54 27.30
CA LYS A 4 -1.70 19.24 26.72
C LYS A 4 -0.34 19.33 26.02
N GLN A 5 0.71 18.85 26.67
CA GLN A 5 2.03 18.73 26.07
C GLN A 5 1.94 17.84 24.82
N VAL A 6 2.15 18.44 23.65
CA VAL A 6 2.14 17.72 22.37
C VAL A 6 3.39 16.84 22.32
N CYS A 7 3.21 15.54 22.49
CA CYS A 7 4.28 14.56 22.35
C CYS A 7 4.83 14.56 20.91
N LYS A 8 6.10 14.91 20.75
CA LYS A 8 6.79 14.85 19.45
C LYS A 8 6.88 13.39 18.97
N LYS A 9 6.46 13.12 17.73
CA LYS A 9 6.54 11.78 17.12
C LYS A 9 8.02 11.39 16.93
N ARG A 10 8.39 10.20 17.41
CA ARG A 10 9.73 9.64 17.20
C ARG A 10 9.91 9.23 15.74
N LYS A 11 11.12 9.42 15.21
CA LYS A 11 11.51 8.90 13.90
C LYS A 11 11.44 7.37 13.92
N CYS A 12 10.81 6.78 12.90
CA CYS A 12 10.84 5.34 12.72
C CYS A 12 12.16 4.92 12.06
N MET A 13 12.61 3.72 12.40
CA MET A 13 13.79 3.11 11.77
C MET A 13 13.36 2.37 10.50
N SER A 14 14.14 2.52 9.44
CA SER A 14 13.84 1.93 8.13
C SER A 14 13.96 0.41 8.14
N LEU A 15 13.42 -0.25 7.10
CA LEU A 15 13.40 -1.69 6.99
C LEU A 15 14.80 -2.25 6.71
N GLU A 16 15.58 -1.54 5.90
CA GLU A 16 16.94 -1.89 5.48
C GLU A 16 17.88 -1.96 6.69
N VAL A 17 17.80 -0.96 7.59
CA VAL A 17 18.61 -0.93 8.82
C VAL A 17 18.27 -2.10 9.73
N LYS A 18 16.99 -2.49 9.85
CA LYS A 18 16.59 -3.67 10.64
C LYS A 18 17.20 -4.95 10.08
N ILE A 19 17.25 -5.08 8.76
CA ILE A 19 17.85 -6.24 8.08
C ILE A 19 19.36 -6.26 8.27
N GLU A 20 20.03 -5.10 8.17
CA GLU A 20 21.47 -5.00 8.42
C GLU A 20 21.83 -5.46 9.84
N ILE A 21 21.08 -5.00 10.85
CA ILE A 21 21.23 -5.44 12.25
C ILE A 21 21.09 -6.96 12.38
N ILE A 22 20.08 -7.53 11.70
CA ILE A 22 19.84 -8.97 11.66
C ILE A 22 21.03 -9.71 11.05
N ASN A 23 21.56 -9.24 9.92
CA ASN A 23 22.67 -9.88 9.22
C ASN A 23 23.95 -9.80 10.06
N LYS A 24 24.28 -8.64 10.64
CA LYS A 24 25.43 -8.50 11.55
C LYS A 24 25.34 -9.44 12.76
N HIS A 25 24.16 -9.60 13.34
CA HIS A 25 23.98 -10.57 14.43
C HIS A 25 24.17 -12.02 13.95
N THR A 26 23.64 -12.40 12.78
CA THR A 26 23.65 -13.82 12.37
C THR A 26 24.88 -14.27 11.62
N GLU A 27 25.42 -13.42 10.75
CA GLU A 27 26.59 -13.71 9.92
C GLU A 27 27.88 -13.38 10.66
N GLN A 28 27.94 -12.19 11.29
CA GLN A 28 29.14 -11.72 11.99
C GLN A 28 29.14 -12.07 13.50
N LYS A 29 28.07 -12.72 13.99
CA LYS A 29 27.90 -13.13 15.41
C LYS A 29 28.12 -11.97 16.41
N ILE A 30 27.80 -10.75 15.99
CA ILE A 30 27.94 -9.57 16.83
C ILE A 30 26.88 -9.62 17.93
N THR A 31 27.29 -9.32 19.17
CA THR A 31 26.41 -9.31 20.33
C THR A 31 25.49 -8.09 20.35
N SER A 32 24.28 -8.27 20.88
CA SER A 32 23.27 -7.20 20.97
C SER A 32 23.75 -5.89 21.62
N PRO A 33 24.59 -5.90 22.69
CA PRO A 33 25.11 -4.66 23.27
C PRO A 33 26.04 -3.89 22.33
N LYS A 34 26.79 -4.58 21.48
CA LYS A 34 27.69 -3.93 20.50
C LYS A 34 26.88 -3.28 19.38
N LEU A 35 25.83 -3.96 18.90
CA LEU A 35 24.88 -3.41 17.92
C LEU A 35 24.11 -2.19 18.48
N ALA A 36 23.71 -2.23 19.75
CA ALA A 36 23.02 -1.11 20.38
C ALA A 36 23.86 0.18 20.36
N LYS A 37 25.18 0.06 20.63
CA LYS A 37 26.13 1.18 20.56
C LYS A 37 26.36 1.65 19.13
N GLU A 38 26.55 0.72 18.19
CA GLU A 38 26.84 1.03 16.79
C GLU A 38 25.69 1.78 16.09
N TYR A 39 24.44 1.37 16.36
CA TYR A 39 23.25 1.97 15.76
C TYR A 39 22.60 3.06 16.63
N TYR A 40 23.20 3.41 17.77
CA TYR A 40 22.67 4.39 18.73
C TYR A 40 21.21 4.12 19.15
N VAL A 41 20.89 2.85 19.35
CA VAL A 41 19.55 2.39 19.75
C VAL A 41 19.59 1.67 21.08
N ASN A 42 18.45 1.64 21.77
CA ASN A 42 18.35 0.94 23.04
C ASN A 42 18.49 -0.59 22.83
N ALA A 43 19.09 -1.29 23.79
CA ALA A 43 19.28 -2.74 23.72
C ALA A 43 17.93 -3.49 23.56
N CYS A 44 16.87 -3.00 24.21
CA CYS A 44 15.51 -3.53 24.05
C CYS A 44 15.01 -3.47 22.59
N THR A 45 15.38 -2.41 21.86
CA THR A 45 15.06 -2.26 20.44
C THR A 45 15.78 -3.32 19.61
N ILE A 46 17.06 -3.58 19.87
CA ILE A 46 17.81 -4.65 19.23
C ILE A 46 17.13 -6.01 19.49
N SER A 47 16.78 -6.31 20.74
CA SER A 47 16.09 -7.57 21.08
C SER A 47 14.78 -7.73 20.32
N THR A 48 13.97 -6.66 20.23
CA THR A 48 12.69 -6.70 19.51
C THR A 48 12.86 -6.97 18.01
N ILE A 49 13.88 -6.38 17.38
CA ILE A 49 14.21 -6.62 15.97
C ILE A 49 14.59 -8.08 15.77
N LEU A 50 15.45 -8.62 16.63
CA LEU A 50 15.92 -10.00 16.53
C LEU A 50 14.80 -11.01 16.77
N SER A 51 13.93 -10.78 17.75
CA SER A 51 12.73 -11.61 18.00
C SER A 51 11.75 -11.58 16.82
N SER A 52 11.69 -10.48 16.07
CA SER A 52 10.81 -10.31 14.91
C SER A 52 11.51 -10.63 13.57
N LYS A 53 12.71 -11.23 13.59
CA LYS A 53 13.56 -11.44 12.41
C LYS A 53 12.83 -12.07 11.22
N THR A 54 12.08 -13.14 11.47
CA THR A 54 11.38 -13.90 10.42
C THR A 54 10.36 -13.04 9.69
N LYS A 55 9.52 -12.32 10.46
CA LYS A 55 8.50 -11.41 9.94
C LYS A 55 9.10 -10.26 9.13
N ILE A 56 10.21 -9.70 9.61
CA ILE A 56 10.93 -8.61 8.92
C ILE A 56 11.47 -9.10 7.57
N LEU A 57 12.07 -10.30 7.54
CA LEU A 57 12.63 -10.88 6.32
C LEU A 57 11.55 -11.27 5.30
N GLU A 58 10.43 -11.83 5.77
CA GLU A 58 9.28 -12.16 4.90
C GLU A 58 8.70 -10.90 4.26
N HIS A 59 8.51 -9.84 5.05
CA HIS A 59 8.03 -8.56 4.53
C HIS A 59 8.99 -7.99 3.49
N TYR A 60 10.30 -8.04 3.74
CA TYR A 60 11.29 -7.59 2.76
C TYR A 60 11.23 -8.36 1.44
N LYS A 61 11.13 -9.70 1.51
CA LYS A 61 10.99 -10.55 0.31
C LYS A 61 9.73 -10.22 -0.50
N LYS A 62 8.60 -9.94 0.16
CA LYS A 62 7.36 -9.51 -0.51
C LYS A 62 7.44 -8.14 -1.17
N ASN A 63 8.36 -7.27 -0.74
CA ASN A 63 8.59 -5.99 -1.41
C ASN A 63 9.51 -6.15 -2.65
N LEU A 64 10.40 -7.15 -2.65
CA LEU A 64 11.25 -7.49 -3.81
C LEU A 64 10.49 -8.27 -4.89
N ALA A 65 9.62 -9.19 -4.47
CA ALA A 65 8.63 -9.77 -5.35
C ALA A 65 7.57 -8.68 -5.61
N GLY A 66 7.77 -7.87 -6.65
CA GLY A 66 6.79 -6.85 -7.06
C GLY A 66 5.36 -7.41 -7.13
N PRO A 67 4.32 -6.56 -7.23
CA PRO A 67 2.93 -7.01 -7.21
C PRO A 67 2.79 -8.19 -8.16
N GLU A 68 2.40 -9.36 -7.62
CA GLU A 68 2.32 -10.60 -8.38
C GLU A 68 1.60 -10.28 -9.68
N LYS A 69 2.36 -10.26 -10.79
CA LYS A 69 1.76 -10.17 -12.11
C LYS A 69 1.01 -11.47 -12.25
N LYS A 70 -0.29 -11.46 -11.94
CA LYS A 70 -1.21 -12.53 -12.31
C LYS A 70 -1.06 -12.66 -13.82
N LEU A 71 -0.29 -13.67 -14.25
CA LEU A 71 -0.18 -14.06 -15.64
C LEU A 71 -1.55 -14.64 -15.99
N ILE A 72 -2.47 -13.75 -16.37
CA ILE A 72 -3.75 -14.15 -16.95
C ILE A 72 -3.40 -14.91 -18.22
N ASN A 73 -3.88 -16.16 -18.31
CA ASN A 73 -3.70 -16.96 -19.51
C ASN A 73 -4.31 -16.20 -20.70
N SER A 74 -3.69 -16.26 -21.87
CA SER A 74 -4.12 -15.53 -23.07
C SER A 74 -5.59 -15.80 -23.39
N LYS A 75 -6.06 -17.03 -23.15
CA LYS A 75 -7.47 -17.42 -23.31
C LYS A 75 -8.40 -16.67 -22.35
N GLU A 76 -8.08 -16.65 -21.06
CA GLU A 76 -8.89 -15.99 -20.03
C GLU A 76 -8.92 -14.46 -20.24
N ALA A 77 -7.81 -13.87 -20.70
CA ALA A 77 -7.75 -12.46 -21.04
C ALA A 77 -8.67 -12.11 -22.22
N ILE A 78 -8.67 -12.94 -23.28
CA ILE A 78 -9.56 -12.77 -24.44
C ILE A 78 -11.02 -12.89 -24.03
N ASP A 79 -11.36 -13.88 -23.19
CA ASP A 79 -12.74 -14.09 -22.75
C ASP A 79 -13.25 -12.90 -21.92
N ARG A 80 -12.43 -12.34 -21.03
CA ARG A 80 -12.76 -11.10 -20.28
C ARG A 80 -12.92 -9.88 -21.17
N ILE A 81 -12.08 -9.74 -22.21
CA ILE A 81 -12.21 -8.66 -23.20
C ILE A 81 -13.53 -8.79 -23.95
N ASN A 82 -13.91 -10.02 -24.32
CA ASN A 82 -15.15 -10.27 -25.04
C ASN A 82 -16.39 -10.01 -24.16
N GLU A 83 -16.38 -10.46 -22.91
CA GLU A 83 -17.45 -10.18 -21.95
C GLU A 83 -17.63 -8.67 -21.75
N LEU A 84 -16.53 -7.93 -21.59
CA LEU A 84 -16.56 -6.47 -21.45
C LEU A 84 -17.09 -5.80 -22.72
N LYS A 85 -16.69 -6.25 -23.90
CA LYS A 85 -17.22 -5.75 -25.18
C LYS A 85 -18.72 -5.96 -25.26
N GLN A 86 -19.23 -7.13 -24.89
CA GLN A 86 -20.67 -7.42 -24.92
C GLN A 86 -21.44 -6.56 -23.93
N PHE A 87 -20.89 -6.31 -22.73
CA PHE A 87 -21.50 -5.43 -21.74
C PHE A 87 -21.73 -4.00 -22.26
N PHE A 88 -20.79 -3.44 -23.02
CA PHE A 88 -20.92 -2.10 -23.60
C PHE A 88 -21.75 -2.05 -24.88
N LEU A 89 -21.74 -3.13 -25.68
CA LEU A 89 -22.49 -3.19 -26.93
C LEU A 89 -23.99 -3.45 -26.69
N ASN A 90 -24.35 -4.21 -25.67
CA ASN A 90 -25.75 -4.53 -25.33
C ASN A 90 -26.50 -3.37 -24.65
N LYS A 91 -25.90 -2.17 -24.54
CA LYS A 91 -26.57 -0.94 -24.09
C LYS A 91 -27.27 -0.15 -25.22
N LYS A 92 -27.33 -0.72 -26.42
CA LYS A 92 -28.25 -0.34 -27.50
C LYS A 92 -29.09 -1.60 -27.71
N ASP A 93 -30.31 -1.72 -27.18
CA ASP A 93 -31.47 -0.94 -27.59
C ASP A 93 -32.54 -1.09 -26.50
N ASP A 94 -32.80 -0.03 -25.76
CA ASP A 94 -34.13 0.20 -25.19
C ASP A 94 -34.47 1.68 -25.41
N ASN A 95 -34.47 2.07 -26.69
CA ASN A 95 -35.26 3.20 -27.14
C ASN A 95 -36.74 2.78 -27.18
N SER A 96 -37.29 2.40 -26.03
CA SER A 96 -38.73 2.42 -25.83
C SER A 96 -39.09 3.89 -25.54
N ASN A 97 -39.80 4.45 -26.50
CA ASN A 97 -40.31 5.80 -26.51
C ASN A 97 -41.20 6.03 -25.26
N SER A 98 -40.61 6.46 -24.15
CA SER A 98 -41.36 6.98 -23.01
C SER A 98 -40.77 8.34 -22.65
N SER A 99 -41.46 9.36 -23.15
CA SER A 99 -41.40 10.78 -22.77
C SER A 99 -40.30 11.15 -21.77
N PHE A 100 -39.16 11.60 -22.29
CA PHE A 100 -38.31 12.52 -21.54
C PHE A 100 -39.15 13.74 -21.21
N THR A 101 -39.63 13.83 -19.97
CA THR A 101 -40.03 15.11 -19.41
C THR A 101 -38.76 15.96 -19.41
N LYS A 102 -38.78 16.97 -20.27
CA LYS A 102 -37.70 17.93 -20.49
C LYS A 102 -37.29 18.51 -19.13
N GLN A 103 -36.13 18.12 -18.63
CA GLN A 103 -35.43 18.96 -17.66
C GLN A 103 -34.94 20.20 -18.40
N PRO A 104 -35.21 21.42 -17.91
CA PRO A 104 -34.72 22.61 -18.57
C PRO A 104 -33.19 22.70 -18.44
N PRO A 105 -32.49 23.24 -19.46
CA PRO A 105 -31.04 23.37 -19.42
C PRO A 105 -30.62 24.29 -18.28
N ILE A 106 -29.63 23.83 -17.50
CA ILE A 106 -28.93 24.59 -16.48
C ILE A 106 -28.11 25.66 -17.19
N ILE A 107 -28.75 26.78 -17.52
CA ILE A 107 -28.07 28.03 -17.90
C ILE A 107 -28.70 29.15 -17.08
N VAL A 108 -28.52 29.07 -15.76
CA VAL A 108 -28.67 30.21 -14.85
C VAL A 108 -27.86 29.90 -13.59
N PHE A 109 -26.53 29.94 -13.70
CA PHE A 109 -25.67 30.03 -12.51
C PHE A 109 -24.52 31.05 -12.63
N PHE A 110 -24.47 31.84 -13.71
CA PHE A 110 -23.52 32.95 -13.80
C PHE A 110 -24.23 34.21 -14.26
N GLN A 111 -25.02 34.80 -13.35
CA GLN A 111 -25.02 36.25 -13.22
C GLN A 111 -25.62 36.66 -11.88
N LYS A 112 -24.84 37.49 -11.17
CA LYS A 112 -25.29 38.48 -10.19
C LYS A 112 -25.41 38.03 -8.73
N ASN A 113 -24.27 38.04 -8.02
CA ASN A 113 -23.83 39.20 -7.22
C ASN A 113 -22.42 38.99 -6.69
#